data_AF-A0A2V9QUN1-F1
#
_entry.id   AF-A0A2V9QUN1-F1
#
_cell.length_a   1.000
_cell.length_b   1.000
_cell.length_c   1.000
_cell.angle_alpha   90.00
_cell.angle_beta   90.00
_cell.angle_gamma   90.00
#
_symmetry.space_group_name_H-M   'P 1'
#
loop_
_entity.id
_entity.type
_entity.pdbx_description
1 polymer ?
#
loop_
_entity_poly.entity_id
_entity_poly.type
_entity_poly.pdbx_seq_one_letter_code
_entity_poly.pdbx_strand_id
1 'polypeptide(L)' 'MGKPSGFMKYGRESAMRRPVAERVNDWFEIYQDFPEQKLRDQGARCMD' A
#
# COMPACT_ATOMS: atom_id res chain seq x y z
N MET A 1 -6.29 -5.51 16.64
CA MET A 1 -7.04 -4.35 17.17
C MET A 1 -6.19 -3.13 16.93
N GLY A 2 -6.74 -2.19 16.17
CA GLY A 2 -6.08 -0.98 15.70
C GLY A 2 -5.60 -0.10 16.85
N LYS A 3 -4.60 0.74 16.59
CA LYS A 3 -4.25 1.81 17.52
C LYS A 3 -5.09 3.03 17.11
N PRO A 4 -5.91 3.62 17.99
CA PRO A 4 -6.73 4.78 17.66
C PRO A 4 -5.92 5.96 17.09
N SER A 5 -4.62 6.04 17.39
CA SER A 5 -3.69 7.06 16.89
C SER A 5 -2.75 6.56 15.77
N GLY A 6 -2.96 5.36 15.25
CA GLY A 6 -2.09 4.74 14.25
C GLY A 6 -2.00 5.56 12.95
N PHE A 7 -3.12 6.18 12.54
CA PHE A 7 -3.16 7.07 11.37
C PHE A 7 -2.30 8.34 11.52
N MET A 8 -2.01 8.77 12.75
CA MET A 8 -1.10 9.90 13.01
C MET A 8 0.37 9.49 12.96
N LYS A 9 0.67 8.23 13.26
CA LYS A 9 2.04 7.70 13.31
C LYS A 9 2.53 7.19 11.97
N TYR A 10 1.65 6.60 11.17
CA TYR A 10 1.98 6.02 9.88
C TYR A 10 1.27 6.79 8.78
N GLY A 11 2.03 7.38 7.85
CA GLY A 11 1.49 7.98 6.62
C GLY A 11 0.82 6.95 5.71
N ARG A 12 -0.01 7.40 4.77
CA ARG A 12 -0.68 6.51 3.82
C ARG A 12 0.33 6.15 2.75
N GLU A 13 0.50 4.86 2.52
CA GLU A 13 1.39 4.33 1.49
C GLU A 13 0.64 3.25 0.70
N SER A 14 0.91 3.19 -0.60
CA SER A 14 0.31 2.20 -1.50
C SER A 14 1.41 1.52 -2.31
N ALA A 15 1.12 0.30 -2.76
CA ALA A 15 1.97 -0.42 -3.71
C ALA A 15 2.35 0.46 -4.91
N MET A 16 3.61 0.38 -5.34
CA MET A 16 4.07 1.07 -6.54
C MET A 16 3.33 0.50 -7.75
N ARG A 17 3.01 1.35 -8.72
CA ARG A 17 2.40 0.95 -9.97
C ARG A 17 3.47 0.82 -11.05
N ARG A 18 3.27 -0.12 -11.97
CA ARG A 18 4.05 -0.20 -13.20
C ARG A 18 3.92 1.09 -14.02
N PRO A 19 4.98 1.51 -14.73
CA PRO A 19 4.93 2.69 -15.60
C PRO A 19 3.79 2.62 -16.61
N VAL A 20 3.15 3.76 -16.88
CA VAL A 20 2.04 3.84 -17.85
C VAL A 20 2.48 3.37 -19.23
N ALA A 21 3.66 3.79 -19.69
CA ALA A 21 4.18 3.44 -21.00
C ALA A 21 4.37 1.93 -21.20
N GLU A 22 4.57 1.16 -20.14
CA GLU A 22 4.68 -0.30 -20.20
C GLU A 22 3.29 -0.95 -20.17
N ARG A 23 2.46 -0.60 -19.18
CA ARG A 23 1.17 -1.28 -18.91
C ARG A 23 0.05 -1.00 -19.92
N VAL A 24 0.27 -0.11 -20.89
CA VAL A 24 -0.67 0.08 -22.01
C VAL A 24 -0.51 -0.98 -23.11
N ASN A 25 0.57 -1.76 -23.07
CA ASN A 25 0.89 -2.75 -24.10
C ASN A 25 0.61 -4.20 -23.66
N ASP A 26 0.10 -4.40 -22.44
CA ASP A 26 -0.17 -5.72 -21.87
C ASP A 26 -1.33 -5.70 -20.87
N TRP A 27 -1.67 -6.88 -20.34
CA TRP A 27 -2.74 -7.09 -19.37
C TRP A 27 -2.22 -7.63 -18.04
N PHE A 28 -0.92 -7.47 -17.73
CA PHE A 28 -0.36 -7.96 -16.48
C PHE A 28 -0.75 -7.07 -15.31
N GLU A 29 -0.57 -7.60 -14.09
CA GLU A 29 -0.82 -6.90 -12.83
C GLU A 29 -0.16 -5.50 -12.83
N ILE A 30 -0.91 -4.48 -12.38
CA ILE A 30 -0.44 -3.09 -12.39
C ILE A 30 0.39 -2.79 -11.14
N TYR A 31 0.00 -3.38 -10.01
CA TYR A 31 0.68 -3.16 -8.75
C TYR A 31 1.89 -4.07 -8.62
N GLN A 32 2.98 -3.49 -8.12
CA GLN A 32 4.15 -4.25 -7.71
C GLN A 32 3.92 -4.80 -6.30
N ASP A 33 4.71 -5.82 -5.94
CA ASP A 33 4.67 -6.40 -4.61
C ASP A 33 4.86 -5.32 -3.53
N PHE A 34 3.96 -5.35 -2.55
CA PHE A 34 4.02 -4.43 -1.42
C PHE A 34 4.61 -5.16 -0.21
N PRO A 35 5.70 -4.67 0.39
CA PRO A 35 6.36 -5.38 1.48
C PRO A 35 5.40 -5.66 2.65
N GLU A 36 5.46 -6.86 3.22
CA GLU A 36 4.57 -7.27 4.30
C GLU A 36 4.63 -6.32 5.51
N GLN A 37 5.82 -5.82 5.84
CA GLN A 37 5.98 -4.84 6.92
C GLN A 37 5.17 -3.56 6.65
N LYS A 38 5.15 -3.09 5.39
CA LYS A 38 4.37 -1.92 5.00
C LYS A 38 2.87 -2.21 5.07
N LEU A 39 2.45 -3.42 4.71
CA LEU A 39 1.06 -3.85 4.89
C LEU A 39 0.64 -3.82 6.36
N ARG A 40 1.50 -4.30 7.27
CA ARG A 40 1.27 -4.26 8.72
C ARG A 40 1.17 -2.83 9.23
N ASP A 41 2.06 -1.93 8.79
CA ASP A 41 2.03 -0.51 9.16
C ASP A 41 0.75 0.19 8.66
N GLN A 42 0.32 -0.11 7.43
CA GLN A 42 -0.94 0.41 6.89
C GLN A 42 -2.15 -0.15 7.64
N GLY A 43 -2.15 -1.42 8.02
CA GLY A 43 -3.19 -2.03 8.85
C GLY A 43 -3.28 -1.42 10.25
N ALA A 44 -2.13 -1.03 10.82
CA ALA A 44 -2.07 -0.36 12.12
C ALA A 44 -2.71 1.05 12.13
N ARG A 45 -3.04 1.61 10.96
CA ARG A 45 -3.78 2.88 10.84
C ARG A 45 -5.27 2.76 11.18
N CYS A 46 -5.82 1.54 11.24
CA CYS A 46 -7.22 1.33 11.66
C CYS A 46 -7.41 1.82 13.10
N MET A 47 -8.53 2.48 13.37
CA MET A 47 -8.84 3.05 14.69
C MET A 47 -9.55 2.06 15.63
N ASP A 48 -10.07 0.95 15.09
CA ASP A 48 -10.71 -0.17 15.80
C ASP A 48 -9.86 -1.46 15.72
#